data_AF-A0AAV6PNZ5-F1
#
_entry.id   AF-A0AAV6PNZ5-F1
#
_cell.length_a   1.000
_cell.length_b   1.000
_cell.length_c   1.000
_cell.angle_alpha   90.00
_cell.angle_beta   90.00
_cell.angle_gamma   90.00
#
_symmetry.space_group_name_H-M   'P 1'
#
loop_
_entity.id
_entity.type
_entity.pdbx_description
1 polymer ?
#
loop_
_entity_poly.entity_id
_entity_poly.type
_entity_poly.pdbx_seq_one_letter_code
_entity_poly.pdbx_strand_id
1 'polypeptide(L)'
;MGFNGDVQRNIRKRREAFKSGDHGEYKRARYELQKSIRAAKRAHSQKLEGYYLNHNTRSMWQGIQSVTNYRRTTTTKDPRDVTLPDSLNNFYARFDRLKTDSPSKTPCDPTDTAFQ
;
A
#
# COMPACT_ATOMS: atom_id res chain seq x y z
N MET A 1 -28.85 0.54 -14.22
CA MET A 1 -27.57 0.89 -14.88
C MET A 1 -26.71 1.62 -13.87
N GLY A 2 -25.43 1.25 -13.68
CA GLY A 2 -24.55 1.92 -12.71
C GLY A 2 -24.04 3.26 -13.23
N PHE A 3 -23.61 4.15 -12.32
CA PHE A 3 -23.14 5.50 -12.64
C PHE A 3 -22.04 5.55 -13.72
N ASN A 4 -21.17 4.54 -13.79
CA ASN A 4 -20.16 4.43 -14.85
C ASN A 4 -20.78 4.21 -16.24
N GLY A 5 -21.85 3.42 -16.34
CA GLY A 5 -22.59 3.21 -17.59
C GLY A 5 -23.27 4.49 -18.07
N ASP A 6 -23.76 5.32 -17.15
CA ASP A 6 -24.35 6.62 -17.47
C ASP A 6 -23.31 7.60 -18.03
N VAL A 7 -22.11 7.64 -17.42
CA VAL A 7 -21.00 8.46 -17.92
C VAL A 7 -20.60 8.02 -19.34
N GLN A 8 -20.43 6.72 -19.58
CA GLN A 8 -20.08 6.20 -20.91
C GLN A 8 -21.14 6.52 -21.97
N ARG A 9 -22.43 6.35 -21.63
CA ARG A 9 -23.55 6.71 -22.51
C ARG A 9 -23.53 8.19 -22.85
N ASN A 10 -23.32 9.06 -21.85
CA ASN A 10 -23.29 10.51 -22.07
C ASN A 10 -22.05 10.96 -22.87
N ILE A 11 -20.91 10.28 -22.73
CA ILE A 11 -19.73 10.49 -23.61
C ILE A 11 -20.10 10.20 -25.07
N ARG A 12 -20.80 9.09 -25.33
CA ARG A 12 -21.25 8.73 -26.69
C ARG A 12 -22.24 9.74 -27.25
N LYS A 13 -23.29 10.08 -26.50
CA LYS A 13 -24.29 11.10 -26.91
C LYS A 13 -23.63 12.44 -27.24
N ARG A 14 -22.68 12.90 -26.43
CA ARG A 14 -21.96 14.14 -26.71
C ARG A 14 -21.13 14.06 -27.99
N ARG A 15 -20.49 12.91 -28.26
CA ARG A 15 -19.75 12.70 -29.52
C ARG A 15 -20.69 12.68 -30.72
N GLU A 16 -21.85 12.05 -30.60
CA GLU A 16 -22.87 12.00 -31.66
C GLU A 16 -23.42 13.41 -31.95
N ALA A 17 -23.79 14.17 -30.92
CA ALA A 17 -24.25 15.55 -31.07
C ALA A 17 -23.17 16.49 -31.65
N PHE A 18 -21.89 16.26 -31.32
CA PHE A 18 -20.80 16.99 -31.93
C PHE A 18 -20.67 16.68 -33.43
N LYS A 19 -20.85 15.41 -33.83
CA LYS A 19 -20.82 14.99 -35.23
C LYS A 19 -22.01 15.51 -36.04
N SER A 20 -23.19 15.64 -35.43
CA SER A 20 -24.38 16.16 -36.12
C SER A 20 -24.36 17.68 -36.32
N GLY A 21 -23.47 18.40 -35.63
CA GLY A 21 -23.37 19.87 -35.72
C GLY A 21 -24.48 20.63 -34.97
N ASP A 22 -25.40 19.92 -34.29
CA ASP A 22 -26.46 20.55 -33.51
C ASP A 22 -25.89 21.12 -32.20
N HIS A 23 -25.79 22.44 -32.15
CA HIS A 23 -25.25 23.15 -30.99
C HIS A 23 -26.13 23.00 -29.73
N GLY A 24 -27.45 22.93 -29.88
CA GLY A 24 -28.40 22.80 -28.78
C GLY A 24 -28.29 21.44 -28.11
N GLU A 25 -28.32 20.37 -28.92
CA GLU A 25 -28.13 19.01 -28.43
C GLU A 25 -26.72 18.79 -27.86
N TYR A 26 -25.69 19.39 -28.45
CA TYR A 26 -24.34 19.34 -27.90
C TYR A 26 -24.26 19.98 -26.50
N LYS A 27 -24.88 21.15 -26.30
CA LYS A 27 -24.92 21.83 -24.99
C LYS A 27 -25.63 20.98 -23.94
N ARG A 28 -26.76 20.36 -24.29
CA ARG A 28 -27.50 19.44 -23.41
C ARG A 28 -26.67 18.20 -23.07
N ALA A 29 -26.10 17.54 -24.07
CA ALA A 29 -25.28 16.34 -23.87
C ALA A 29 -24.03 16.64 -23.02
N ARG A 30 -23.43 17.82 -23.16
CA ARG A 30 -22.32 18.28 -22.32
C ARG A 30 -22.75 18.45 -20.86
N TYR A 31 -23.90 19.08 -20.61
CA TYR A 31 -24.45 19.23 -19.27
C TYR A 31 -24.72 17.87 -18.61
N GLU A 32 -25.39 16.97 -19.31
CA GLU A 32 -25.70 15.62 -18.81
C GLU A 32 -24.43 14.81 -18.52
N LEU A 33 -23.40 14.94 -19.35
CA LEU A 33 -22.09 14.34 -19.08
C LEU A 33 -21.50 14.86 -17.76
N GLN A 34 -21.44 16.18 -17.57
CA GLN A 34 -20.92 16.76 -16.31
C GLN A 34 -21.73 16.30 -15.10
N LYS A 35 -23.05 16.27 -15.21
CA LYS A 35 -23.96 15.78 -14.16
C LYS A 35 -23.67 14.33 -13.80
N SER A 36 -23.53 13.46 -14.79
CA SER A 36 -23.19 12.04 -14.57
C SER A 36 -21.81 11.83 -13.95
N ILE A 37 -20.80 12.64 -14.32
CA ILE A 37 -19.47 12.60 -13.70
C ILE A 37 -19.55 13.00 -12.23
N ARG A 38 -20.26 14.08 -11.89
CA ARG A 38 -20.46 14.50 -10.50
C ARG A 38 -21.19 13.44 -9.68
N ALA A 39 -22.21 12.80 -10.26
CA ALA A 39 -22.94 11.71 -9.61
C ALA A 39 -22.03 10.49 -9.37
N ALA A 40 -21.25 10.07 -10.37
CA ALA A 40 -20.32 8.96 -10.25
C ALA A 40 -19.24 9.22 -9.18
N LYS A 41 -18.68 10.44 -9.14
CA LYS A 41 -17.73 10.84 -8.09
C LYS A 41 -18.36 10.77 -6.70
N ARG A 42 -19.56 11.31 -6.52
CA ARG A 42 -20.28 11.25 -5.24
C ARG A 42 -20.55 9.83 -4.79
N ALA A 43 -21.01 8.97 -5.69
CA ALA A 43 -21.26 7.56 -5.39
C ALA A 43 -19.97 6.84 -4.97
N HIS A 44 -18.85 7.14 -5.63
CA HIS A 44 -17.55 6.62 -5.23
C HIS A 44 -17.10 7.14 -3.85
N SER A 45 -17.27 8.42 -3.56
CA SER A 45 -16.99 9.00 -2.24
C SER A 45 -17.82 8.35 -1.14
N GLN A 46 -19.14 8.18 -1.36
CA GLN A 46 -20.02 7.50 -0.40
C GLN A 46 -19.59 6.05 -0.15
N LYS A 47 -19.17 5.34 -1.21
CA LYS A 47 -18.60 3.99 -1.06
C LYS A 47 -17.32 4.00 -0.22
N LEU A 48 -16.43 4.98 -0.43
CA LEU A 48 -15.21 5.12 0.36
C LEU A 48 -15.53 5.38 1.83
N GLU A 49 -16.41 6.33 2.12
CA GLU A 49 -16.85 6.66 3.48
C GLU A 49 -17.48 5.45 4.18
N GLY A 50 -18.26 4.63 3.46
CA GLY A 50 -18.85 3.40 3.97
C GLY A 50 -17.85 2.39 4.53
N TYR A 51 -16.58 2.40 4.09
CA TYR A 51 -15.54 1.55 4.67
C TYR A 51 -15.13 1.93 6.09
N TYR A 52 -15.35 3.19 6.49
CA TYR A 52 -14.91 3.75 7.78
C TYR A 52 -16.04 3.90 8.80
N LEU A 53 -17.31 3.79 8.37
CA LEU A 53 -18.47 3.93 9.25
C LEU A 53 -18.72 2.69 10.11
N ASN A 54 -18.33 1.51 9.63
CA ASN A 54 -18.44 0.29 10.40
C ASN A 54 -17.16 0.13 11.22
N HIS A 55 -17.29 -0.16 12.53
CA HIS A 55 -16.17 -0.50 13.43
C HIS A 55 -15.51 -1.86 13.08
N ASN A 56 -15.34 -2.13 11.79
CA ASN A 56 -14.78 -3.33 11.22
C ASN A 56 -13.43 -3.00 10.58
N THR A 57 -12.37 -3.46 11.21
CA THR A 57 -10.97 -3.25 10.77
C THR A 57 -10.73 -3.76 9.35
N ARG A 58 -11.39 -4.85 8.93
CA ARG A 58 -11.27 -5.39 7.57
C ARG A 58 -11.83 -4.42 6.53
N SER A 59 -12.96 -3.78 6.81
CA SER A 59 -13.56 -2.79 5.92
C SER A 59 -12.68 -1.54 5.83
N MET A 60 -12.14 -1.06 6.96
CA MET A 60 -11.19 0.05 6.97
C MET A 60 -9.96 -0.25 6.10
N TRP A 61 -9.40 -1.46 6.22
CA TRP A 61 -8.29 -1.90 5.38
C TRP A 61 -8.65 -1.91 3.89
N GLN A 62 -9.87 -2.33 3.52
CA GLN A 62 -10.34 -2.23 2.13
C GLN A 62 -10.42 -0.78 1.65
N GLY A 63 -10.84 0.15 2.52
CA GLY A 63 -10.83 1.59 2.24
C GLY A 63 -9.41 2.10 1.95
N ILE A 64 -8.45 1.77 2.80
CA ILE A 64 -7.03 2.12 2.62
C ILE A 64 -6.49 1.55 1.30
N GLN A 65 -6.81 0.30 0.98
CA GLN A 65 -6.43 -0.33 -0.28
C GLN A 65 -7.02 0.41 -1.48
N SER A 66 -8.28 0.85 -1.39
CA SER A 66 -8.94 1.58 -2.47
C SER A 66 -8.35 2.97 -2.71
N VAL A 67 -7.84 3.65 -1.67
CA VAL A 67 -7.20 4.97 -1.79
C VAL A 67 -5.78 4.87 -2.34
N THR A 68 -5.04 3.86 -1.88
CA THR A 68 -3.63 3.65 -2.26
C THR A 68 -3.49 2.89 -3.59
N ASN A 69 -4.58 2.40 -4.17
CA ASN A 69 -4.59 1.42 -5.26
C ASN A 69 -3.71 0.19 -4.94
N TYR A 70 -3.56 -0.15 -3.65
CA TYR A 70 -2.76 -1.28 -3.22
C TYR A 70 -3.40 -2.57 -3.74
N ARG A 71 -2.74 -3.21 -4.70
CA ARG A 71 -3.02 -4.58 -5.08
C ARG A 71 -2.06 -5.45 -4.30
N ARG A 72 -2.60 -6.43 -3.57
CA ARG A 72 -1.76 -7.49 -2.98
C ARG A 72 -0.99 -8.10 -4.13
N THR A 73 0.31 -7.85 -4.18
CA THR A 73 1.16 -8.56 -5.11
C THR A 73 1.11 -10.02 -4.65
N THR A 74 0.54 -10.88 -5.48
CA THR A 74 0.91 -12.29 -5.49
C THR A 74 2.32 -12.38 -6.06
N THR A 75 3.27 -11.62 -5.51
CA THR A 75 4.64 -12.08 -5.52
C THR A 75 4.51 -13.39 -4.79
N THR A 76 4.44 -14.48 -5.57
CA THR A 76 4.82 -15.81 -5.15
C THR A 76 5.91 -15.56 -4.16
N LYS A 77 5.72 -16.00 -2.91
CA LYS A 77 6.82 -16.03 -1.97
C LYS A 77 7.91 -16.72 -2.76
N ASP A 78 8.87 -15.95 -3.30
CA ASP A 78 10.13 -16.49 -3.76
C ASP A 78 10.49 -17.43 -2.63
N PRO A 79 10.77 -18.73 -2.86
CA PRO A 79 11.10 -19.66 -1.80
C PRO A 79 12.29 -19.06 -1.06
N ARG A 80 11.98 -18.19 -0.09
CA ARG A 80 12.96 -17.41 0.64
C ARG A 80 13.68 -18.49 1.36
N ASP A 81 14.96 -18.60 1.03
CA ASP A 81 15.89 -19.48 1.68
C ASP A 81 15.49 -19.55 3.15
N VAL A 82 15.01 -20.72 3.58
CA VAL A 82 14.34 -20.87 4.89
C VAL A 82 15.32 -20.49 6.00
N THR A 83 16.61 -20.48 5.68
CA THR A 83 17.74 -20.09 6.53
C THR A 83 18.02 -18.58 6.53
N LEU A 84 17.41 -17.79 5.64
CA LEU A 84 17.64 -16.33 5.56
C LEU A 84 17.34 -15.60 6.87
N PRO A 85 16.23 -15.87 7.59
CA PRO A 85 15.99 -15.26 8.89
C PRO A 85 17.10 -15.61 9.91
N ASP A 86 17.55 -16.87 9.92
CA ASP A 86 18.61 -17.32 10.82
C ASP A 86 19.97 -16.72 10.47
N SER A 87 20.28 -16.56 9.18
CA SER A 87 21.46 -15.88 8.68
C SER A 87 21.49 -14.41 9.10
N LEU A 88 20.37 -13.69 8.94
CA LEU A 88 20.24 -12.30 9.38
C LEU A 88 20.36 -12.17 10.90
N ASN A 89 19.70 -13.04 11.65
CA ASN A 89 19.80 -13.06 13.10
C ASN A 89 21.25 -13.29 13.56
N ASN A 90 21.97 -14.24 12.95
CA ASN A 90 23.39 -14.45 13.24
C ASN A 90 24.24 -13.24 12.86
N PHE A 91 23.98 -12.61 11.72
CA PHE A 91 24.73 -11.44 11.24
C PHE A 91 24.58 -10.23 12.17
N TYR A 92 23.36 -9.92 12.61
CA TYR A 92 23.12 -8.75 13.47
C TYR A 92 23.43 -9.01 14.94
N ALA A 93 23.22 -10.24 15.44
CA ALA A 93 23.53 -10.59 16.83
C ALA A 93 25.03 -10.81 17.10
N ARG A 94 25.91 -10.77 16.07
CA ARG A 94 27.35 -11.02 16.25
C ARG A 94 28.03 -10.06 17.22
N PHE A 95 27.52 -8.84 17.34
CA PHE A 95 28.07 -7.82 18.24
C PHE A 95 27.70 -8.06 19.70
N ASP A 96 26.62 -8.81 19.97
CA ASP A 96 26.21 -9.15 21.33
C ASP A 96 26.94 -10.39 21.86
N ARG A 97 27.38 -11.29 20.96
CA ARG A 97 28.16 -12.49 21.32
C ARG A 97 29.60 -12.18 21.73
N LEU A 98 30.19 -11.11 21.19
CA LEU A 98 31.52 -10.64 21.59
C LEU A 98 31.53 -10.07 23.02
N LYS A 99 30.36 -9.74 23.60
CA LYS A 99 30.27 -9.21 24.97
C LYS A 99 30.32 -10.32 26.04
N THR A 100 30.07 -11.58 25.67
CA THR A 100 30.13 -12.72 26.60
C THR A 100 31.49 -13.40 26.60
N ASP A 101 32.27 -13.25 25.52
CA ASP A 101 33.66 -13.70 25.45
C ASP A 101 34.60 -12.60 25.95
N SER A 102 34.42 -12.22 27.22
CA SER A 102 35.52 -11.59 27.95
C SER A 102 36.72 -12.55 27.94
N PRO A 103 37.94 -12.14 27.53
CA PRO A 103 39.11 -12.99 27.61
C PRO A 103 39.36 -13.31 29.09
N SER A 104 38.98 -14.52 29.49
CA SER A 104 39.30 -15.03 30.81
C SER A 104 40.81 -15.25 30.90
N LYS A 105 41.42 -14.58 31.88
CA LYS A 105 42.63 -14.93 32.63
C LYS A 105 43.93 -15.10 31.83
N THR A 106 44.78 -14.07 31.89
CA THR A 106 46.23 -14.24 31.82
C THR A 106 46.70 -15.10 33.02
N PRO A 107 47.55 -16.12 32.82
CA PRO A 107 48.13 -16.92 33.90
C PRO A 107 49.00 -16.09 34.83
N CYS A 108 48.85 -16.36 36.12
CA CYS A 108 49.72 -15.88 37.19
C CYS A 108 51.08 -16.59 37.06
N ASP A 109 52.16 -15.85 36.82
CA ASP A 109 53.52 -16.36 36.95
C ASP A 109 54.12 -15.91 38.29
N PRO A 110 54.65 -16.82 39.13
CA PRO A 110 55.17 -16.51 40.45
C PRO A 110 56.70 -16.56 40.48
N THR A 111 57.39 -15.42 40.47
CA THR A 111 58.74 -15.20 41.04
C THR A 111 59.28 -13.84 40.61
N ASP A 112 59.55 -12.92 41.53
CA ASP A 112 60.93 -12.73 41.99
C ASP A 112 61.00 -11.94 43.31
N THR A 113 61.96 -12.33 44.13
CA THR A 113 62.22 -11.84 45.48
C THR A 113 63.41 -10.88 45.45
N ALA A 114 63.31 -9.81 46.24
CA ALA A 114 64.39 -9.11 46.94
C ALA A 114 65.22 -7.98 46.27
N PHE A 115 65.62 -7.08 47.20
CA PHE A 115 66.61 -6.00 47.18
C PHE A 115 66.17 -4.73 46.42
N GLN A 116 66.09 -3.53 47.00
CA GLN A 116 66.70 -2.93 48.19
C GLN A 116 65.78 -1.82 48.73
#